data_AF-A0A969H9V7-F1
#
_entry.id   AF-A0A969H9V7-F1
#
_cell.length_a   1.000
_cell.length_b   1.000
_cell.length_c   1.000
_cell.angle_alpha   90.00
_cell.angle_beta   90.00
_cell.angle_gamma   90.00
#
_symmetry.space_group_name_H-M   'P 1'
#
loop_
_entity.id
_entity.type
_entity.pdbx_description
1 polymer ?
#
loop_
_entity_poly.entity_id
_entity_poly.type
_entity_poly.pdbx_seq_one_letter_code
_entity_poly.pdbx_strand_id
1 'polypeptide(L)'
;MAFEVELKAHLNQPEETEAKAAQLGVLKGETLKEDIYFRRQGDTAIVPAERFRLRREAGRTVVTFKQLVEAAGVEVNDEIEFGVDDAHAFFQFAHGFGFEPFVV
;
A
#
# COMPACT_ATOMS: atom_id res chain seq x y z
N MET A 1 -9.98 -15.43 -0.60
CA MET A 1 -8.74 -14.94 0.03
C MET A 1 -7.64 -15.00 -0.99
N ALA A 2 -6.96 -13.88 -1.19
CA ALA A 2 -5.76 -13.80 -2.02
C ALA A 2 -4.63 -13.38 -1.07
N PHE A 3 -3.56 -14.17 -1.01
CA PHE A 3 -2.38 -13.85 -0.21
C PHE A 3 -1.35 -13.16 -1.10
N GLU A 4 -0.75 -12.08 -0.61
CA GLU A 4 0.44 -11.49 -1.20
C GLU A 4 1.66 -11.88 -0.36
N VAL A 5 2.73 -12.35 -1.01
CA VAL A 5 4.01 -12.62 -0.38
C VAL A 5 5.01 -11.61 -0.93
N GLU A 6 5.49 -10.71 -0.08
CA GLU A 6 6.36 -9.60 -0.49
C GLU A 6 7.63 -9.57 0.37
N LEU A 7 8.77 -9.25 -0.26
CA LEU A 7 10.03 -8.98 0.43
C LEU A 7 10.59 -7.64 -0.04
N LYS A 8 10.90 -6.76 0.91
CA LYS A 8 11.51 -5.45 0.65
C LYS A 8 12.90 -5.39 1.26
N ALA A 9 13.82 -4.77 0.53
CA ALA A 9 15.18 -4.55 0.97
C ALA A 9 15.64 -3.13 0.63
N HIS A 10 16.46 -2.55 1.49
CA HIS A 10 17.17 -1.31 1.18
C HIS A 10 18.23 -1.58 0.11
N LEU A 11 18.26 -0.75 -0.93
CA LEU A 11 19.26 -0.83 -1.99
C LEU A 11 20.40 0.13 -1.71
N ASN A 12 21.60 -0.42 -1.45
CA ASN A 12 22.82 0.39 -1.29
C ASN A 12 23.43 0.80 -2.64
N GLN A 13 23.18 0.01 -3.68
CA GLN A 13 23.70 0.22 -5.04
C GLN A 13 22.55 0.06 -6.06
N PRO A 14 21.68 1.09 -6.22
CA PRO A 14 20.50 0.99 -7.08
C PRO A 14 20.84 0.62 -8.52
N GLU A 15 21.85 1.25 -9.12
CA GLU A 15 22.26 1.03 -10.51
C GLU A 15 22.74 -0.41 -10.77
N GLU A 16 23.58 -0.96 -9.87
CA GLU A 16 24.02 -2.34 -9.98
C GLU A 16 22.88 -3.35 -9.80
N THR A 17 21.94 -3.03 -8.90
CA THR A 17 20.75 -3.86 -8.66
C THR A 17 19.86 -3.89 -9.89
N GLU A 18 19.64 -2.74 -10.51
CA GLU A 18 18.86 -2.61 -11.74
C GLU A 18 19.50 -3.39 -12.89
N ALA A 19 20.82 -3.28 -13.09
CA ALA A 19 21.54 -4.01 -14.12
C ALA A 19 21.43 -5.54 -13.96
N LYS A 20 21.42 -6.04 -12.71
CA LYS A 20 21.20 -7.47 -12.40
C LYS A 20 19.74 -7.86 -12.63
N ALA A 21 18.79 -7.03 -12.19
CA ALA A 21 17.36 -7.29 -12.37
C ALA A 21 16.97 -7.38 -13.85
N ALA A 22 17.58 -6.53 -14.70
CA ALA A 22 17.38 -6.56 -16.15
C ALA A 22 17.85 -7.86 -16.83
N GLN A 23 18.71 -8.65 -16.19
CA GLN A 23 19.11 -9.97 -16.68
C GLN A 23 18.09 -11.06 -16.35
N LEU A 24 17.20 -10.82 -15.37
CA LEU A 24 16.22 -11.79 -14.87
C LEU A 24 14.82 -11.59 -15.46
N GLY A 25 14.53 -10.42 -16.00
CA GLY A 25 13.18 -10.08 -16.47
C GLY A 25 13.15 -8.89 -17.42
N VAL A 26 11.95 -8.59 -17.91
CA VAL A 26 11.70 -7.48 -18.85
C VAL A 26 11.00 -6.36 -18.11
N LEU A 27 11.54 -5.14 -18.20
CA LEU A 27 10.88 -3.94 -17.69
C LEU A 27 9.51 -3.77 -18.34
N LYS A 28 8.46 -3.71 -17.52
CA LYS A 28 7.08 -3.49 -18.00
C LYS A 28 6.70 -2.01 -18.07
N GLY A 29 7.39 -1.17 -17.32
CA GLY A 29 7.17 0.26 -17.27
C GLY A 29 7.48 0.82 -15.90
N GLU A 30 7.32 2.13 -15.79
CA GLU A 30 7.45 2.89 -14.56
C GLU A 30 6.08 3.36 -14.09
N THR A 31 5.89 3.37 -12.77
CA THR A 31 4.62 3.77 -12.15
C THR A 31 4.88 4.73 -11.01
N LEU A 32 4.21 5.88 -11.02
CA LEU A 32 4.10 6.75 -9.86
C LEU A 32 2.98 6.22 -8.95
N LYS A 33 3.29 6.06 -7.67
CA LYS A 33 2.35 5.62 -6.63
C LYS A 33 2.21 6.73 -5.60
N GLU A 34 1.00 7.27 -5.49
CA GLU A 34 0.68 8.26 -4.47
C GLU A 34 -0.22 7.60 -3.42
N ASP A 35 0.27 7.50 -2.20
CA ASP A 35 -0.39 6.77 -1.11
C ASP A 35 -0.90 7.73 -0.05
N ILE A 36 -2.17 7.53 0.34
CA ILE A 36 -2.78 8.21 1.49
C ILE A 36 -3.24 7.14 2.46
N TYR A 37 -2.66 7.13 3.64
CA TYR A 37 -3.02 6.19 4.69
C TYR A 37 -4.13 6.79 5.56
N PHE A 38 -5.00 5.92 6.06
CA PHE A 38 -6.10 6.30 6.95
C PHE A 38 -5.95 5.57 8.27
N ARG A 39 -6.19 6.30 9.36
CA ARG A 39 -6.23 5.78 10.73
C ARG A 39 -7.57 6.10 11.37
N ARG A 40 -7.90 5.39 12.43
CA ARG A 40 -9.07 5.73 13.26
C ARG A 40 -8.85 7.08 13.95
N GLN A 41 -9.87 7.93 13.98
CA GLN A 41 -9.83 9.22 14.67
C GLN A 41 -9.47 9.02 16.16
N GLY A 42 -8.52 9.82 16.62
CA GLY A 42 -8.00 9.73 17.99
C GLY A 42 -6.93 8.65 18.20
N ASP A 43 -6.59 7.85 17.18
CA ASP A 43 -5.42 6.98 17.25
C ASP A 43 -4.13 7.81 17.15
N THR A 44 -3.33 7.76 18.21
CA THR A 44 -2.07 8.49 18.34
C THR A 44 -0.85 7.58 18.16
N ALA A 45 -1.04 6.30 17.86
CA ALA A 45 0.06 5.39 17.58
C ALA A 45 0.88 5.87 16.38
N ILE A 46 2.21 5.71 16.46
CA ILE A 46 3.12 5.99 15.34
C ILE A 46 2.78 5.10 14.14
N VAL A 47 2.38 3.84 14.42
CA VAL A 47 1.86 2.89 13.43
C VAL A 47 0.49 2.42 13.90
N PRO A 48 -0.61 2.94 13.31
CA PRO A 48 -1.97 2.52 13.61
C PRO A 48 -2.20 1.04 13.35
N ALA A 49 -2.95 0.38 14.23
CA ALA A 49 -3.30 -1.04 14.08
C ALA A 49 -4.35 -1.27 12.98
N GLU A 50 -5.34 -0.38 12.88
CA GLU A 50 -6.32 -0.37 11.79
C GLU A 50 -5.89 0.66 10.75
N ARG A 51 -5.50 0.17 9.58
CA ARG A 51 -5.15 1.02 8.44
C ARG A 51 -5.75 0.48 7.15
N PHE A 52 -6.31 1.39 6.37
CA PHE A 52 -6.44 1.19 4.94
C PHE A 52 -5.71 2.32 4.23
N ARG A 53 -5.40 2.08 2.96
CA ARG A 53 -4.70 3.02 2.11
C ARG A 53 -5.53 3.29 0.87
N LEU A 54 -5.59 4.55 0.47
CA LEU A 54 -6.02 4.95 -0.87
C LEU A 54 -4.77 5.22 -1.70
N ARG A 55 -4.59 4.49 -2.80
CA ARG A 55 -3.49 4.67 -3.75
C ARG A 55 -4.02 5.22 -5.07
N ARG A 56 -3.32 6.21 -5.62
CA ARG A 56 -3.43 6.57 -7.04
C ARG A 56 -2.23 6.00 -7.79
N GLU A 57 -2.52 5.20 -8.82
CA GLU A 57 -1.51 4.56 -9.66
C GLU A 57 -2.08 4.28 -11.06
N ALA A 58 -1.32 4.63 -12.11
CA ALA A 58 -1.67 4.34 -13.50
C ALA A 58 -3.11 4.76 -13.90
N GLY A 59 -3.56 5.91 -13.41
CA GLY A 59 -4.90 6.45 -13.68
C GLY A 59 -6.04 5.76 -12.92
N ARG A 60 -5.73 4.87 -11.96
CA ARG A 60 -6.70 4.18 -11.11
C ARG A 60 -6.57 4.67 -9.68
N THR A 61 -7.69 4.64 -8.96
CA THR A 61 -7.71 4.83 -7.51
C THR A 61 -8.13 3.51 -6.86
N VAL A 62 -7.29 2.98 -5.98
CA VAL A 62 -7.47 1.68 -5.33
C VAL A 62 -7.44 1.85 -3.82
N VAL A 63 -8.37 1.23 -3.13
CA VAL A 63 -8.36 1.08 -1.68
C VAL A 63 -7.78 -0.28 -1.35
N THR A 64 -6.80 -0.30 -0.45
CA THR A 64 -6.18 -1.53 0.07
C THR A 64 -6.38 -1.59 1.59
N PHE A 65 -6.90 -2.69 2.08
CA PHE A 65 -6.89 -3.05 3.50
C PHE A 65 -5.98 -4.25 3.70
N LYS A 66 -4.96 -4.10 4.56
CA LYS A 66 -3.99 -5.17 4.86
C LYS A 66 -4.21 -5.67 6.27
N GLN A 67 -4.50 -6.96 6.42
CA GLN A 67 -4.39 -7.64 7.70
C GLN A 67 -3.02 -8.28 7.77
N LEU A 68 -2.18 -7.77 8.69
CA LEU A 68 -0.85 -8.30 8.89
C LEU A 68 -0.94 -9.75 9.38
N VAL A 69 -0.41 -10.66 8.57
CA VAL A 69 -0.10 -12.02 9.00
C VAL A 69 1.39 -12.22 8.73
N GLU A 70 2.14 -12.62 9.76
CA GLU A 70 3.54 -12.97 9.62
C GLU A 70 3.68 -14.49 9.60
N ALA A 71 4.41 -15.02 8.61
CA ALA A 71 4.72 -16.43 8.52
C ALA A 71 6.23 -16.60 8.30
N ALA A 72 6.89 -17.26 9.25
CA ALA A 72 8.34 -17.53 9.20
C ALA A 72 9.22 -16.26 8.98
N GLY A 73 8.81 -15.12 9.54
CA GLY A 73 9.54 -13.85 9.40
C GLY A 73 9.36 -13.16 8.04
N VAL A 74 8.41 -13.63 7.22
CA VAL A 74 7.99 -13.00 5.97
C VAL A 74 6.63 -12.35 6.18
N GLU A 75 6.47 -11.14 5.67
CA GLU A 75 5.18 -10.45 5.62
C GLU A 75 4.28 -11.17 4.59
N VAL A 76 3.19 -11.77 5.09
CA VAL A 76 2.20 -12.51 4.29
C VAL A 76 0.84 -11.89 4.59
N ASN A 77 0.55 -10.72 4.05
CA ASN A 77 -0.71 -10.05 4.40
C ASN A 77 -1.90 -10.75 3.72
N ASP A 78 -3.02 -10.80 4.44
CA ASP A 78 -4.33 -10.96 3.80
C ASP A 78 -4.80 -9.58 3.34
N GLU A 79 -4.91 -9.40 2.04
CA GLU A 79 -5.20 -8.10 1.43
C GLU A 79 -6.55 -8.11 0.73
N ILE A 80 -7.32 -7.05 0.99
CA ILE A 80 -8.53 -6.74 0.26
C ILE A 80 -8.27 -5.47 -0.53
N GLU A 81 -8.38 -5.57 -1.85
CA GLU A 81 -8.23 -4.44 -2.78
C GLU A 81 -9.47 -4.24 -3.63
N PHE A 82 -9.89 -2.98 -3.78
CA PHE A 82 -10.98 -2.62 -4.67
C PHE A 82 -10.79 -1.22 -5.27
N GLY A 83 -11.32 -1.03 -6.47
CA GLY A 83 -11.29 0.26 -7.15
C GLY A 83 -12.35 1.21 -6.60
N VAL A 84 -12.03 2.51 -6.61
CA VAL A 84 -13.01 3.58 -6.40
C VAL A 84 -12.94 4.59 -7.55
N ASP A 85 -14.10 5.00 -8.05
CA ASP A 85 -14.17 5.92 -9.18
C ASP A 85 -14.02 7.39 -8.74
N ASP A 86 -14.50 7.72 -7.54
CA ASP A 86 -14.40 9.05 -6.95
C ASP A 86 -13.64 8.98 -5.61
N ALA A 87 -12.39 9.44 -5.65
CA ALA A 87 -11.55 9.55 -4.48
C ALA A 87 -12.18 10.45 -3.41
N HIS A 88 -12.72 11.62 -3.80
CA HIS A 88 -13.27 12.59 -2.84
C HIS A 88 -14.48 12.04 -2.10
N ALA A 89 -15.38 11.35 -2.81
CA ALA A 89 -16.50 10.64 -2.19
C ALA A 89 -16.01 9.59 -1.17
N PHE A 90 -14.94 8.85 -1.50
CA PHE A 90 -14.34 7.90 -0.58
C PHE A 90 -13.76 8.55 0.69
N PHE A 91 -13.14 9.75 0.58
CA PHE A 91 -12.71 10.50 1.77
C PHE A 91 -13.87 10.85 2.70
N GLN A 92 -14.98 11.32 2.15
CA GLN A 92 -16.18 11.65 2.93
C GLN A 92 -16.77 10.40 3.58
N PHE A 93 -16.82 9.29 2.84
CA PHE A 93 -17.23 7.99 3.36
C PHE A 93 -16.35 7.56 4.55
N ALA A 94 -15.02 7.52 4.37
CA ALA A 94 -14.06 7.16 5.41
C ALA A 94 -14.21 8.03 6.67
N HIS A 95 -14.34 9.35 6.48
CA HIS A 95 -14.57 10.30 7.57
C HIS A 95 -15.87 10.01 8.33
N GLY A 96 -16.96 9.66 7.62
CA GLY A 96 -18.23 9.26 8.23
C GLY A 96 -18.13 8.01 9.11
N PHE A 97 -17.15 7.13 8.86
CA PHE A 97 -16.85 5.95 9.69
C PHE A 97 -15.78 6.19 10.76
N GLY A 98 -15.38 7.46 10.98
CA GLY A 98 -14.42 7.82 12.00
C GLY A 98 -12.96 7.55 11.62
N PHE A 99 -12.63 7.60 10.32
CA PHE A 99 -11.26 7.56 9.84
C PHE A 99 -10.78 8.94 9.37
N GLU A 100 -9.48 9.18 9.52
CA GLU A 100 -8.82 10.41 9.06
C GLU A 100 -7.55 10.09 8.28
N PRO A 101 -7.16 10.93 7.30
CA PRO A 101 -5.88 10.81 6.63
C PRO A 101 -4.73 11.01 7.62
N PHE A 102 -3.71 10.18 7.51
CA PHE A 102 -2.44 10.37 8.20
C PHE A 102 -1.28 10.12 7.25
N VAL A 103 -0.18 10.81 7.50
CA VAL A 103 1.07 10.67 6.75
C VAL A 103 2.07 9.95 7.64
N VAL A 104 2.72 8.93 7.10
CA VAL A 104 3.89 8.26 7.67
C VAL A 104 5.12 8.73 6.91
#